data_AF-A0A946TE11-F1
#
_entry.id   AF-A0A946TE11-F1
#
_cell.length_a   1.000
_cell.length_b   1.000
_cell.length_c   1.000
_cell.angle_alpha   90.00
_cell.angle_beta   90.00
_cell.angle_gamma   90.00
#
_symmetry.space_group_name_H-M   'P 1'
#
loop_
_entity.id
_entity.type
_entity.pdbx_description
1 polymer ?
#
loop_
_entity_poly.entity_id
_entity_poly.type
_entity_poly.pdbx_seq_one_letter_code
_entity_poly.pdbx_strand_id
1 'polypeptide(L)'
;IFLHFGLMHLVFNCLWLALLGGRVERLYGSMHLLLLVLVSGAISNLIQYSWQGSAYFGGMSGVVYALLGYIWIKGQFVPQPELQLPPGILGFMLIWLLVGMTGVLKLLLGIGVANGAHVGGLLIGMLLGLVFGLVSAARRR
;
A
#
# COMPACT_ATOMS: atom_id res chain seq x y z
N ILE A 1 -3.30 -4.32 10.95
CA ILE A 1 -1.86 -4.28 10.59
C ILE A 1 -1.13 -5.59 10.96
N PHE A 2 -0.99 -5.96 12.24
CA PHE A 2 -0.08 -7.07 12.64
C PHE A 2 -0.66 -8.49 12.51
N LEU A 3 -1.98 -8.66 12.59
CA LEU A 3 -2.64 -9.97 12.44
C LEU A 3 -2.62 -10.41 10.98
N HIS A 4 -2.25 -11.68 10.73
CA HIS A 4 -2.23 -12.26 9.39
C HIS A 4 -2.90 -13.63 9.38
N PHE A 5 -3.69 -13.90 8.34
CA PHE A 5 -4.38 -15.17 8.15
C PHE A 5 -3.67 -15.97 7.05
N GLY A 6 -2.91 -16.98 7.46
CA GLY A 6 -2.16 -17.87 6.56
C GLY A 6 -0.72 -17.42 6.28
N LEU A 7 0.16 -18.40 6.09
CA LEU A 7 1.59 -18.17 5.88
C LEU A 7 1.88 -17.35 4.62
N MET A 8 1.21 -17.68 3.51
CA MET A 8 1.39 -16.97 2.24
C MET A 8 1.03 -15.49 2.36
N HIS A 9 -0.04 -15.15 3.07
CA HIS A 9 -0.45 -13.76 3.28
C HIS A 9 0.60 -12.99 4.09
N LEU A 10 1.16 -13.60 5.14
CA LEU A 10 2.24 -12.99 5.91
C LEU A 10 3.50 -12.79 5.06
N VAL A 11 3.95 -13.82 4.36
CA VAL A 11 5.17 -13.78 3.54
C VAL A 11 5.06 -12.70 2.46
N PHE A 12 3.94 -12.62 1.74
CA PHE A 12 3.74 -11.58 0.73
C PHE A 12 3.71 -10.17 1.32
N ASN A 13 3.04 -9.95 2.46
CA ASN A 13 3.04 -8.64 3.10
C ASN A 13 4.44 -8.22 3.56
N CYS A 14 5.22 -9.15 4.15
CA CYS A 14 6.59 -8.88 4.54
C CYS A 14 7.50 -8.61 3.33
N LEU A 15 7.36 -9.38 2.25
CA LEU A 15 8.09 -9.19 1.01
C LEU A 15 7.83 -7.79 0.43
N TRP A 16 6.56 -7.41 0.28
CA TRP A 16 6.21 -6.10 -0.27
C TRP A 16 6.59 -4.94 0.64
N LEU A 17 6.47 -5.10 1.96
CA LEU A 17 6.94 -4.10 2.91
C LEU A 17 8.46 -3.92 2.79
N ALA A 18 9.23 -5.00 2.72
CA ALA A 18 10.68 -4.91 2.55
C ALA A 18 11.07 -4.23 1.22
N LEU A 19 10.40 -4.61 0.12
CA LEU A 19 10.69 -4.08 -1.21
C LEU A 19 10.29 -2.61 -1.38
N LEU A 20 9.07 -2.24 -0.98
CA LEU A 20 8.53 -0.88 -1.17
C LEU A 20 8.91 0.02 0.00
N GLY A 21 8.76 -0.45 1.23
CA GLY A 21 9.14 0.29 2.44
C GLY A 21 10.63 0.58 2.47
N GLY A 22 11.47 -0.40 2.10
CA GLY A 22 12.93 -0.18 2.02
C GLY A 22 13.34 0.90 1.02
N ARG A 23 12.61 1.08 -0.09
CA ARG A 23 12.84 2.20 -1.03
C ARG A 23 12.56 3.54 -0.37
N VAL A 24 11.44 3.65 0.33
CA VAL A 24 11.04 4.87 1.03
C VAL A 24 11.99 5.19 2.19
N GLU A 25 12.37 4.18 2.97
CA GLU A 25 13.26 4.34 4.12
C GLU A 25 14.66 4.78 3.69
N ARG A 26 15.23 4.21 2.62
CA ARG A 26 16.55 4.64 2.11
C ARG A 26 16.56 6.10 1.67
N LEU A 27 15.46 6.61 1.14
CA LEU A 27 15.35 7.99 0.67
C LEU A 27 14.99 9.01 1.75
N TYR A 28 14.10 8.63 2.67
CA TYR A 28 13.45 9.57 3.59
C TYR A 28 13.63 9.21 5.08
N GLY A 29 14.31 8.11 5.37
CA GLY A 29 14.58 7.63 6.73
C GLY A 29 13.43 6.84 7.37
N SER A 30 13.75 6.12 8.43
CA SER A 30 12.84 5.20 9.13
C SER A 30 11.65 5.92 9.76
N MET A 31 11.83 7.15 10.24
CA MET A 31 10.73 7.93 10.83
C MET A 31 9.65 8.28 9.81
N HIS A 32 10.04 8.62 8.57
CA HIS A 32 9.09 8.88 7.50
C HIS A 32 8.31 7.62 7.13
N LEU A 33 9.01 6.49 7.00
CA LEU A 33 8.37 5.20 6.76
C LEU A 33 7.40 4.83 7.89
N LEU A 34 7.82 4.97 9.14
CA LEU A 34 6.98 4.66 10.31
C LEU A 34 5.68 5.48 10.29
N LEU A 35 5.76 6.78 10.05
CA LEU A 35 4.58 7.64 9.98
C LEU A 35 3.66 7.24 8.82
N LEU A 36 4.22 6.92 7.65
CA LEU A 36 3.42 6.40 6.53
C LEU A 36 2.71 5.10 6.90
N VAL A 37 3.39 4.16 7.55
CA VAL A 37 2.83 2.88 8.00
C VAL A 37 1.68 3.11 8.99
N LEU A 38 1.88 3.95 10.00
CA LEU A 38 0.88 4.20 11.04
C LEU A 38 -0.36 4.93 10.48
N VAL A 39 -0.15 6.00 9.71
CA VAL A 39 -1.25 6.80 9.14
C VAL A 39 -2.03 6.00 8.11
N SER A 40 -1.35 5.40 7.13
CA SER A 40 -2.04 4.62 6.09
C SER A 40 -2.65 3.33 6.66
N GLY A 41 -2.01 2.73 7.65
CA GLY A 41 -2.53 1.57 8.36
C GLY A 41 -3.83 1.88 9.08
N ALA A 42 -3.88 2.97 9.85
CA ALA A 42 -5.09 3.40 10.53
C ALA A 42 -6.22 3.70 9.53
N ILE A 43 -5.93 4.51 8.50
CA ILE A 43 -6.95 4.95 7.52
C ILE A 43 -7.48 3.76 6.70
N SER A 44 -6.60 2.90 6.18
CA SER A 44 -7.02 1.74 5.38
C SER A 44 -7.84 0.73 6.19
N ASN A 45 -7.48 0.49 7.46
CA ASN A 45 -8.23 -0.42 8.32
C ASN A 45 -9.60 0.18 8.72
N LEU A 46 -9.67 1.51 8.93
CA LEU A 46 -10.95 2.18 9.15
C LEU A 46 -11.87 2.08 7.92
N ILE A 47 -11.33 2.28 6.72
CA ILE A 47 -12.09 2.11 5.46
C ILE A 47 -12.60 0.67 5.32
N GLN A 48 -11.76 -0.33 5.61
CA GLN A 48 -12.19 -1.73 5.57
C GLN A 48 -13.30 -2.02 6.58
N TYR A 49 -13.18 -1.53 7.80
CA TYR A 49 -14.21 -1.71 8.83
C TYR A 49 -15.54 -1.10 8.37
N SER A 50 -15.52 0.13 7.87
CA SER A 50 -16.72 0.80 7.35
C SER A 50 -17.32 0.10 6.13
N TRP A 51 -16.49 -0.50 5.27
CA TRP A 51 -16.94 -1.25 4.10
C TRP A 51 -17.59 -2.58 4.48
N GLN A 52 -16.95 -3.35 5.37
CA GLN A 52 -17.36 -4.72 5.69
C GLN A 52 -18.35 -4.79 6.87
N GLY A 53 -18.39 -3.78 7.73
CA GLY A 53 -19.19 -3.77 8.97
C GLY A 53 -18.72 -4.76 10.03
N SER A 54 -17.49 -5.28 9.91
CA SER A 54 -16.96 -6.33 10.79
C SER A 54 -15.48 -6.10 11.06
N ALA A 55 -15.04 -6.44 12.28
CA ALA A 55 -13.63 -6.39 12.68
C ALA A 55 -12.85 -7.68 12.31
N TYR A 56 -13.50 -8.68 11.68
CA TYR A 56 -12.85 -9.92 11.25
C TYR A 56 -12.05 -9.73 9.96
N PHE A 57 -11.01 -8.92 10.03
CA PHE A 57 -10.01 -8.71 9.00
C PHE A 57 -8.66 -8.34 9.64
N GLY A 58 -7.59 -8.34 8.84
CA GLY A 58 -6.25 -8.11 9.35
C GLY A 58 -5.22 -8.15 8.22
N GLY A 59 -4.03 -7.64 8.52
CA GLY A 59 -2.89 -7.64 7.60
C GLY A 59 -2.29 -6.25 7.40
N MET A 60 -1.12 -6.24 6.77
CA MET A 60 -0.41 -5.03 6.33
C MET A 60 -0.69 -4.66 4.87
N SER A 61 -1.52 -5.43 4.17
CA SER A 61 -1.73 -5.24 2.73
C SER A 61 -2.27 -3.85 2.38
N GLY A 62 -3.11 -3.24 3.22
CA GLY A 62 -3.52 -1.83 3.05
C GLY A 62 -2.34 -0.85 3.10
N VAL A 63 -1.38 -1.07 4.01
CA VAL A 63 -0.13 -0.29 4.07
C VAL A 63 0.73 -0.54 2.83
N VAL A 64 0.81 -1.78 2.37
CA VAL A 64 1.53 -2.14 1.13
C VAL A 64 0.99 -1.39 -0.08
N TYR A 65 -0.34 -1.35 -0.25
CA TYR A 65 -0.97 -0.57 -1.31
C TYR A 65 -0.76 0.94 -1.12
N ALA A 66 -0.70 1.43 0.12
CA ALA A 66 -0.35 2.82 0.38
C ALA A 66 1.10 3.16 -0.02
N LEU A 67 2.05 2.27 0.26
CA LEU A 67 3.43 2.44 -0.20
C LEU A 67 3.52 2.41 -1.72
N LEU A 68 2.79 1.51 -2.38
CA LEU A 68 2.70 1.46 -3.85
C LEU A 68 2.20 2.80 -4.41
N GLY A 69 1.05 3.29 -3.92
CA GLY A 69 0.46 4.56 -4.35
C GLY A 69 1.35 5.76 -4.06
N TYR A 70 1.95 5.80 -2.88
CA TYR A 70 2.87 6.87 -2.47
C TYR A 70 4.07 6.97 -3.41
N ILE A 71 4.74 5.83 -3.64
CA ILE A 71 5.90 5.76 -4.52
C ILE A 71 5.51 6.16 -5.95
N TRP A 72 4.43 5.58 -6.47
CA TRP A 72 3.98 5.81 -7.85
C TRP A 72 3.71 7.30 -8.12
N ILE A 73 2.92 7.95 -7.26
CA ILE A 73 2.53 9.35 -7.48
C ILE A 73 3.67 10.29 -7.15
N LYS A 74 4.39 10.09 -6.04
CA LYS A 74 5.53 10.96 -5.69
C LYS A 74 6.63 10.90 -6.76
N GLY A 75 6.86 9.73 -7.37
CA GLY A 75 7.82 9.53 -8.45
C GLY A 75 7.53 10.35 -9.71
N GLN A 76 6.30 10.84 -9.91
CA GLN A 76 5.95 11.75 -11.02
C GLN A 76 6.51 13.17 -10.81
N PHE A 77 6.76 13.55 -9.55
CA PHE A 77 7.29 14.88 -9.19
C PHE A 77 8.77 14.82 -8.82
N VAL A 78 9.25 13.67 -8.36
CA VAL A 78 10.62 13.48 -7.86
C VAL A 78 11.30 12.37 -8.67
N PRO A 79 12.21 12.69 -9.61
CA PRO A 79 12.90 11.72 -10.46
C PRO A 79 14.06 11.04 -9.71
N GLN A 80 13.77 10.43 -8.55
CA GLN A 80 14.71 9.57 -7.83
C GLN A 80 14.49 8.10 -8.25
N PRO A 81 15.55 7.32 -8.51
CA PRO A 81 15.43 5.94 -8.98
C PRO A 81 14.58 5.04 -8.07
N GLU A 82 14.68 5.21 -6.75
CA GLU A 82 13.93 4.42 -5.77
C GLU A 82 12.42 4.69 -5.85
N LEU A 83 12.03 5.86 -6.36
CA LEU A 83 10.64 6.23 -6.61
C LEU A 83 10.10 5.74 -7.97
N GLN A 84 10.96 5.22 -8.84
CA GLN A 84 10.56 4.65 -10.11
C GLN A 84 10.22 3.16 -9.92
N LEU A 85 8.93 2.85 -9.98
CA LEU A 85 8.46 1.47 -9.91
C LEU A 85 8.68 0.78 -11.26
N PRO A 86 9.26 -0.44 -11.28
CA PRO A 86 9.24 -1.27 -12.47
C PRO A 86 7.78 -1.45 -12.95
N PRO A 87 7.47 -1.23 -14.25
CA PRO A 87 6.11 -1.32 -14.76
C PRO A 87 5.44 -2.67 -14.45
N GLY A 88 6.22 -3.76 -14.48
CA GLY A 88 5.75 -5.09 -14.12
C GLY A 88 5.27 -5.21 -12.68
N ILE A 89 5.91 -4.55 -11.71
CA ILE A 89 5.48 -4.57 -10.30
C ILE A 89 4.18 -3.78 -10.13
N LEU A 90 4.11 -2.58 -10.70
CA LEU A 90 2.91 -1.75 -10.64
C LEU A 90 1.72 -2.46 -11.29
N GLY A 91 1.92 -2.98 -12.50
CA GLY A 91 0.91 -3.75 -13.22
C GLY A 91 0.46 -4.99 -12.47
N PHE A 92 1.40 -5.80 -11.96
CA PHE A 92 1.10 -6.99 -11.18
C PHE A 92 0.23 -6.67 -9.95
N MET A 93 0.61 -5.67 -9.15
CA MET A 93 -0.13 -5.32 -7.94
C MET A 93 -1.51 -4.72 -8.24
N LEU A 94 -1.64 -3.92 -9.30
CA LEU A 94 -2.95 -3.39 -9.71
C LEU A 94 -3.87 -4.50 -10.27
N ILE A 95 -3.33 -5.42 -11.06
CA ILE A 95 -4.09 -6.59 -11.53
C ILE A 95 -4.51 -7.45 -10.33
N TRP A 96 -3.59 -7.71 -9.39
CA TRP A 96 -3.89 -8.46 -8.17
C TRP A 96 -5.00 -7.81 -7.33
N LEU A 97 -5.02 -6.47 -7.26
CA LEU A 97 -6.11 -5.72 -6.64
C LEU A 97 -7.44 -6.00 -7.33
N LEU A 98 -7.50 -5.83 -8.65
CA LEU A 98 -8.71 -6.03 -9.43
C LEU A 98 -9.22 -7.47 -9.32
N VAL A 99 -8.32 -8.46 -9.39
CA VAL A 99 -8.66 -9.88 -9.17
C VAL A 99 -9.23 -10.08 -7.78
N GLY A 100 -8.63 -9.49 -6.75
CA GLY A 100 -9.15 -9.51 -5.38
C GLY A 100 -10.56 -8.93 -5.26
N MET A 101 -10.82 -7.81 -5.94
CA MET A 101 -12.11 -7.14 -5.98
C MET A 101 -13.24 -7.99 -6.57
N THR A 102 -12.93 -8.91 -7.50
CA THR A 102 -13.96 -9.80 -8.11
C THR A 102 -14.54 -10.82 -7.13
N GLY A 103 -13.87 -11.09 -6.01
CA GLY A 103 -14.26 -12.16 -5.09
C GLY A 103 -13.92 -13.58 -5.58
N VAL A 104 -13.30 -13.74 -6.75
CA VAL A 104 -12.92 -15.05 -7.30
C VAL A 104 -12.00 -15.83 -6.37
N LEU A 105 -11.10 -15.15 -5.66
CA LEU A 105 -10.21 -15.76 -4.66
C LEU A 105 -10.97 -16.33 -3.47
N LYS A 106 -12.05 -15.65 -3.04
CA LYS A 106 -12.92 -16.14 -1.98
C LYS A 106 -13.72 -17.35 -2.46
N LEU A 107 -14.21 -17.31 -3.70
CA LEU A 107 -15.00 -18.39 -4.29
C LEU A 107 -14.18 -19.67 -4.52
N LEU A 108 -12.98 -19.55 -5.09
CA LEU A 108 -12.17 -20.70 -5.50
C LEU A 108 -11.26 -21.23 -4.38
N LEU A 109 -10.74 -20.35 -3.52
CA LEU A 109 -9.71 -20.69 -2.55
C LEU A 109 -10.16 -20.49 -1.09
N GLY A 110 -11.38 -19.96 -0.86
CA GLY A 110 -11.86 -19.62 0.48
C GLY A 110 -11.10 -18.45 1.13
N ILE A 111 -10.28 -17.72 0.37
CA ILE A 111 -9.41 -16.66 0.90
C ILE A 111 -10.19 -15.35 0.95
N GLY A 112 -10.48 -14.86 2.15
CA GLY A 112 -11.03 -13.53 2.37
C GLY A 112 -9.99 -12.44 2.13
N VAL A 113 -10.27 -11.52 1.18
CA VAL A 113 -9.39 -10.40 0.87
C VAL A 113 -9.99 -9.10 1.42
N ALA A 114 -9.21 -8.35 2.18
CA ALA A 114 -9.58 -7.04 2.73
C ALA A 114 -9.52 -5.95 1.63
N ASN A 115 -10.41 -6.05 0.66
CA ASN A 115 -10.43 -5.20 -0.54
C ASN A 115 -10.61 -3.70 -0.23
N GLY A 116 -11.43 -3.35 0.76
CA GLY A 116 -11.59 -1.98 1.23
C GLY A 116 -10.28 -1.42 1.80
N ALA A 117 -9.51 -2.23 2.54
CA ALA A 117 -8.19 -1.84 3.02
C ALA A 117 -7.21 -1.60 1.87
N HIS A 118 -7.24 -2.45 0.82
CA HIS A 118 -6.34 -2.28 -0.33
C HIS A 118 -6.64 -1.02 -1.12
N VAL A 119 -7.91 -0.79 -1.47
CA VAL A 119 -8.34 0.40 -2.21
C VAL A 119 -8.10 1.65 -1.37
N GLY A 120 -8.54 1.65 -0.11
CA GLY A 120 -8.33 2.76 0.81
C GLY A 120 -6.85 3.07 1.02
N GLY A 121 -6.03 2.03 1.17
CA GLY A 121 -4.57 2.11 1.23
C GLY A 121 -3.97 2.76 -0.01
N LEU A 122 -4.30 2.26 -1.20
CA LEU A 122 -3.81 2.82 -2.46
C LEU A 122 -4.15 4.31 -2.58
N LEU A 123 -5.40 4.68 -2.32
CA LEU A 123 -5.87 6.07 -2.43
C LEU A 123 -5.17 7.00 -1.43
N ILE A 124 -5.05 6.60 -0.14
CA ILE A 124 -4.34 7.44 0.84
C ILE A 124 -2.85 7.54 0.50
N GLY A 125 -2.25 6.46 0.00
CA GLY A 125 -0.88 6.45 -0.51
C GLY A 125 -0.69 7.44 -1.64
N MET A 126 -1.53 7.39 -2.67
CA MET A 126 -1.52 8.31 -3.81
C MET A 126 -1.67 9.78 -3.36
N LEU A 127 -2.60 10.04 -2.43
CA LEU A 127 -2.81 11.38 -1.88
C LEU A 127 -1.57 11.91 -1.15
N LEU A 128 -0.99 11.10 -0.25
CA LEU A 128 0.25 11.47 0.43
C LEU A 128 1.40 11.64 -0.56
N GLY A 129 1.50 10.77 -1.56
CA GLY A 129 2.49 10.86 -2.64
C GLY A 129 2.37 12.17 -3.42
N LEU A 130 1.15 12.61 -3.72
CA LEU A 130 0.85 13.89 -4.36
C LEU A 130 1.29 15.06 -3.48
N VAL A 131 0.86 15.09 -2.21
CA VAL A 131 1.18 16.17 -1.28
C VAL A 131 2.70 16.31 -1.10
N PHE A 132 3.38 15.22 -0.76
CA PHE A 132 4.83 15.24 -0.57
C PHE A 132 5.59 15.46 -1.88
N GLY A 133 5.06 15.01 -3.02
CA GLY A 133 5.63 15.27 -4.34
C GLY A 133 5.60 16.76 -4.71
N LEU A 134 4.44 17.40 -4.53
CA LEU A 134 4.26 18.84 -4.78
C LEU A 134 5.15 19.69 -3.87
N VAL A 135 5.23 19.36 -2.57
CA VAL A 135 6.13 20.06 -1.63
C VAL A 135 7.59 19.93 -2.07
N SER A 136 8.03 18.74 -2.47
CA SER A 136 9.39 18.51 -2.98
C SER A 136 9.66 19.19 -4.32
N ALA A 137 8.66 19.38 -5.18
CA ALA A 137 8.79 20.13 -6.43
C ALA A 137 8.88 21.64 -6.17
N ALA A 138 8.07 22.17 -5.25
CA ALA A 138 8.08 23.58 -4.89
C ALA A 138 9.42 24.03 -4.26
N ARG A 139 10.03 23.19 -3.41
CA ARG A 139 11.33 23.49 -2.77
C ARG A 139 12.55 23.43 -3.71
N ARG A 140 12.37 22.91 -4.93
CA ARG A 140 13.44 22.85 -5.95
C ARG A 140 13.40 24.02 -6.94
N ARG A 141 12.39 24.88 -6.83
CA ARG A 141 12.32 26.18 -7.49
C ARG A 141 12.86 27.24 -6.54
#